data_AF-A0ABD1IGT2-F1
#
_entry.id   AF-A0ABD1IGT2-F1
#
_cell.length_a   1.000
_cell.length_b   1.000
_cell.length_c   1.000
_cell.angle_alpha   90.00
_cell.angle_beta   90.00
_cell.angle_gamma   90.00
#
_symmetry.space_group_name_H-M   'P 1'
#
loop_
_entity.id
_entity.type
_entity.pdbx_description
1 polymer ?
#
loop_
_entity_poly.entity_id
_entity_poly.type
_entity_poly.pdbx_seq_one_letter_code
_entity_poly.pdbx_strand_id
1 'polypeptide(L)'
;MVSEGAIEEEKLHSFNIPQYMPSPAEVRRSVEEEGSFAITRLEVSEIRWADCGSSGGGEDVAKCMRSVAEPMLVEHFGESIIDELFGKYQRILTDRMSKEETKFINVTVSLIRRG
;
A
#
# COMPACT_ATOMS: atom_id res chain seq x y z
N MET A 1 4.64 19.04 2.86
CA MET A 1 3.23 19.47 2.73
C MET A 1 2.81 20.38 3.89
N VAL A 2 2.60 19.86 5.12
CA VAL A 2 2.24 20.70 6.30
C VAL A 2 3.32 21.73 6.62
N SER A 3 4.58 21.29 6.74
CA SER A 3 5.73 22.16 7.06
C SER A 3 5.98 23.27 6.04
N GLU A 4 5.40 23.14 4.85
CA GLU A 4 5.53 24.10 3.76
C GLU A 4 4.30 25.00 3.64
N GLY A 5 3.32 24.84 4.54
CA GLY A 5 2.05 25.58 4.53
C GLY A 5 1.08 25.17 3.42
N ALA A 6 1.36 24.08 2.69
CA ALA A 6 0.52 23.64 1.57
C ALA A 6 -0.78 22.95 2.03
N ILE A 7 -0.78 22.37 3.23
CA ILE A 7 -1.98 21.79 3.86
C ILE A 7 -1.99 22.13 5.35
N GLU A 8 -3.18 22.26 5.92
CA GLU A 8 -3.38 22.42 7.36
C GLU A 8 -3.06 21.11 8.10
N GLU A 9 -2.45 21.21 9.27
CA GLU A 9 -2.06 20.05 10.08
C GLU A 9 -3.29 19.21 10.51
N GLU A 10 -4.41 19.86 10.83
CA GLU A 10 -5.67 19.19 11.18
C GLU A 10 -6.22 18.32 10.03
N LYS A 11 -6.06 18.77 8.78
CA LYS A 11 -6.44 17.98 7.60
C LYS A 11 -5.58 16.73 7.45
N LEU A 12 -4.30 16.80 7.81
CA LEU A 12 -3.44 15.63 7.83
C LEU A 12 -3.89 14.63 8.90
N HIS A 13 -4.17 15.10 10.12
CA HIS A 13 -4.56 14.21 11.24
C HIS A 13 -5.94 13.58 11.06
N SER A 14 -6.83 14.21 10.30
CA SER A 14 -8.17 13.67 9.99
C SER A 14 -8.18 12.68 8.82
N PHE A 15 -7.16 12.70 7.96
CA PHE A 15 -7.07 11.79 6.81
C PHE A 15 -6.57 10.41 7.23
N ASN A 16 -7.31 9.36 6.86
CA ASN A 16 -6.91 7.98 7.08
C ASN A 16 -7.09 7.16 5.79
N ILE A 17 -6.17 6.22 5.55
CA ILE A 17 -6.28 5.27 4.45
C ILE A 17 -6.96 4.00 4.99
N PRO A 18 -8.13 3.58 4.45
CA PRO A 18 -8.89 2.43 4.90
C PRO A 18 -8.27 1.13 4.37
N GLN A 19 -6.99 0.93 4.66
CA GLN A 19 -6.23 -0.22 4.24
C GLN A 19 -5.62 -0.89 5.47
N TYR A 20 -5.88 -2.19 5.59
CA TYR A 20 -5.26 -3.03 6.60
C TYR A 20 -4.52 -4.18 5.92
N MET A 21 -3.29 -4.43 6.37
CA MET A 21 -2.44 -5.47 5.83
C MET A 21 -2.30 -6.59 6.88
N PRO A 22 -3.12 -7.65 6.79
CA PRO A 22 -3.12 -8.69 7.81
C PRO A 22 -1.86 -9.55 7.72
N SER A 23 -1.39 -10.00 8.88
CA SER A 23 -0.39 -11.05 8.97
C SER A 23 -0.98 -12.41 8.57
N PRO A 24 -0.13 -13.38 8.15
CA PRO A 24 -0.60 -14.74 7.88
C PRO A 24 -1.30 -15.39 9.08
N ALA A 25 -0.87 -15.04 10.30
CA ALA A 25 -1.47 -15.54 11.53
C ALA A 25 -2.89 -14.98 11.74
N GLU A 26 -3.12 -13.70 11.43
CA GLU A 26 -4.45 -13.09 11.47
C GLU A 26 -5.36 -13.69 10.39
N VAL A 27 -4.86 -13.86 9.15
CA VAL A 27 -5.63 -14.53 8.09
C VAL A 27 -6.05 -15.94 8.50
N ARG A 28 -5.11 -16.73 9.03
CA ARG A 28 -5.39 -18.08 9.53
C ARG A 28 -6.49 -18.06 10.59
N ARG A 29 -6.33 -17.22 11.60
CA ARG A 29 -7.25 -17.12 12.72
C ARG A 29 -8.67 -16.78 12.26
N SER A 30 -8.81 -15.78 11.39
CA SER A 30 -10.12 -15.36 10.87
C SER A 30 -10.84 -16.49 10.13
N VAL A 31 -10.11 -17.31 9.36
CA VAL A 31 -10.70 -18.45 8.65
C VAL A 31 -11.10 -19.58 9.61
N GLU A 32 -10.26 -19.86 10.61
CA GLU A 32 -10.52 -20.88 11.62
C GLU A 32 -11.70 -20.51 12.53
N GLU A 33 -11.82 -19.22 12.90
CA GLU A 33 -12.94 -18.67 13.68
C GLU A 33 -14.25 -18.66 12.90
N GLU A 34 -14.22 -18.38 11.59
CA GLU A 34 -15.40 -18.44 10.73
C GLU A 34 -15.90 -19.87 10.51
N GLY A 35 -14.99 -20.82 10.29
CA GLY A 35 -15.25 -22.26 10.37
C GLY A 35 -15.86 -22.95 9.15
N SER A 36 -16.31 -22.23 8.11
CA SER A 36 -16.88 -22.82 6.88
C SER A 36 -15.83 -23.37 5.92
N PHE A 37 -14.57 -22.96 6.08
CA PHE A 37 -13.48 -23.33 5.17
C PHE A 37 -12.36 -24.10 5.88
N ALA A 38 -11.74 -25.01 5.15
CA ALA A 38 -10.45 -25.59 5.51
C ALA A 38 -9.34 -24.90 4.70
N ILE A 39 -8.27 -24.48 5.38
CA ILE A 39 -7.08 -23.93 4.73
C ILE A 39 -6.27 -25.09 4.14
N THR A 40 -6.10 -25.12 2.82
CA THR A 40 -5.23 -26.09 2.14
C THR A 40 -3.81 -25.58 2.01
N ARG A 41 -3.64 -24.28 1.80
CA ARG A 41 -2.34 -23.62 1.63
C ARG A 41 -2.42 -22.19 2.15
N LEU A 42 -1.38 -21.77 2.86
CA LEU A 42 -1.19 -20.41 3.32
C LEU A 42 0.29 -20.08 3.18
N GLU A 43 0.59 -19.09 2.34
CA GLU A 43 1.96 -18.74 2.00
C GLU A 43 2.18 -17.24 1.99
N VAL A 44 3.44 -16.87 2.19
CA VAL A 44 3.92 -15.50 2.09
C VAL A 44 4.90 -15.43 0.94
N SER A 45 4.64 -14.52 0.00
CA SER A 45 5.57 -14.19 -1.07
C SER A 45 6.02 -12.75 -0.99
N GLU A 46 7.26 -12.51 -1.39
CA GLU A 46 7.83 -11.18 -1.47
C GLU A 46 7.98 -10.78 -2.94
N ILE A 47 7.60 -9.55 -3.26
CA ILE A 47 7.79 -8.97 -4.59
C ILE A 47 8.64 -7.72 -4.42
N ARG A 48 9.80 -7.66 -5.08
CA ARG A 48 10.65 -6.46 -5.00
C ARG A 48 9.97 -5.32 -5.73
N TRP A 49 10.05 -4.13 -5.18
CA TRP A 49 9.51 -2.94 -5.84
C TRP A 49 10.19 -2.66 -7.18
N ALA A 50 11.48 -3.00 -7.30
CA ALA A 50 12.23 -2.90 -8.55
C ALA A 50 11.72 -3.83 -9.65
N ASP A 51 11.02 -4.90 -9.30
CA ASP A 51 10.40 -5.83 -10.25
C ASP A 51 8.99 -5.39 -10.66
N CYS A 52 8.47 -4.29 -10.04
CA CYS A 52 7.18 -3.71 -10.39
C CYS A 52 7.34 -2.65 -11.48
N GLY A 53 6.84 -2.95 -12.68
CA GLY A 53 6.76 -2.00 -13.79
C GLY A 53 7.79 -2.25 -14.89
N SER A 54 7.76 -1.40 -15.92
CA SER A 54 8.60 -1.55 -17.11
C SER A 54 9.95 -0.85 -16.98
N SER A 55 10.08 0.13 -16.09
CA SER A 55 11.31 0.90 -15.86
C SER A 55 12.07 0.48 -14.60
N GLY A 56 11.42 -0.31 -13.72
CA GLY A 56 12.04 -0.96 -12.55
C GLY A 56 12.47 0.01 -11.44
N GLY A 57 11.86 1.20 -11.37
CA GLY A 57 12.28 2.28 -10.49
C GLY A 57 11.17 2.83 -9.58
N GLY A 58 11.56 3.76 -8.70
CA GLY A 58 10.63 4.45 -7.78
C GLY A 58 9.51 5.23 -8.46
N GLU A 59 9.65 5.55 -9.75
CA GLU A 59 8.59 6.17 -10.56
C GLU A 59 7.40 5.23 -10.79
N ASP A 60 7.65 3.97 -11.14
CA ASP A 60 6.59 3.00 -11.40
C ASP A 60 5.82 2.68 -10.12
N VAL A 61 6.53 2.57 -9.00
CA VAL A 61 5.94 2.40 -7.66
C VAL A 61 5.11 3.64 -7.28
N ALA A 62 5.63 4.85 -7.53
CA ALA A 62 4.90 6.09 -7.25
C ALA A 62 3.60 6.18 -8.06
N LYS A 63 3.64 5.82 -9.35
CA LYS A 63 2.45 5.77 -10.21
C LYS A 63 1.44 4.74 -9.74
N CYS A 64 1.90 3.52 -9.40
CA CYS A 64 1.02 2.47 -8.88
C CYS A 64 0.29 2.93 -7.61
N MET A 65 1.03 3.51 -6.66
CA MET A 65 0.46 4.06 -5.43
C MET A 65 -0.46 5.25 -5.69
N ARG A 66 -0.11 6.11 -6.67
CA ARG A 66 -0.95 7.22 -7.12
C ARG A 66 -2.30 6.73 -7.62
N SER A 67 -2.32 5.73 -8.49
CA SER A 67 -3.57 5.16 -9.00
C SER A 67 -4.51 4.63 -7.90
N VAL A 68 -3.97 4.20 -6.76
CA VAL A 68 -4.76 3.71 -5.63
C VAL A 68 -5.23 4.84 -4.71
N ALA A 69 -4.32 5.75 -4.34
CA ALA A 69 -4.57 6.75 -3.29
C ALA A 69 -5.09 8.09 -3.79
N GLU A 70 -4.87 8.45 -5.06
CA GLU A 70 -5.20 9.78 -5.61
C GLU A 70 -6.67 10.17 -5.45
N PRO A 71 -7.68 9.31 -5.73
CA PRO A 71 -9.08 9.70 -5.56
C PRO A 71 -9.40 10.16 -4.13
N MET A 72 -8.86 9.45 -3.13
CA MET A 72 -9.05 9.76 -1.72
C MET A 72 -8.33 11.05 -1.31
N LEU A 73 -7.12 11.25 -1.84
CA LEU A 73 -6.33 12.45 -1.56
C LEU A 73 -6.97 13.69 -2.19
N VAL A 74 -7.50 13.57 -3.42
CA VAL A 74 -8.24 14.63 -4.10
C VAL A 74 -9.49 15.00 -3.32
N GLU A 75 -10.26 14.02 -2.86
CA GLU A 75 -11.48 14.25 -2.09
C GLU A 75 -11.21 15.02 -0.78
N HIS A 76 -10.13 14.66 -0.07
CA HIS A 76 -9.84 15.24 1.25
C HIS A 76 -9.01 16.53 1.21
N PHE A 77 -8.01 16.61 0.32
CA PHE A 77 -7.05 17.72 0.26
C PHE A 77 -7.22 18.63 -0.96
N GLY A 78 -7.98 18.21 -1.96
CA GLY A 78 -8.17 18.93 -3.22
C GLY A 78 -7.10 18.61 -4.27
N GLU A 79 -7.46 18.82 -5.54
CA GLU A 79 -6.64 18.47 -6.71
C GLU A 79 -5.33 19.27 -6.79
N SER A 80 -5.34 20.52 -6.32
CA SER A 80 -4.20 21.46 -6.48
C SER A 80 -2.88 21.00 -5.85
N ILE A 81 -2.92 20.09 -4.87
CA ILE A 81 -1.73 19.63 -4.15
C ILE A 81 -1.18 18.29 -4.65
N ILE A 82 -1.92 17.60 -5.53
CA ILE A 82 -1.70 16.18 -5.84
C ILE A 82 -0.41 15.97 -6.63
N ASP A 83 -0.17 16.78 -7.67
CA ASP A 83 1.04 16.64 -8.48
C ASP A 83 2.30 16.94 -7.67
N GLU A 84 2.25 17.95 -6.80
CA GLU A 84 3.37 18.28 -5.91
C GLU A 84 3.62 17.16 -4.88
N LEU A 85 2.56 16.63 -4.28
CA LEU A 85 2.61 15.52 -3.34
C LEU A 85 3.25 14.28 -3.97
N PHE A 86 2.78 13.85 -5.14
CA PHE A 86 3.33 12.68 -5.82
C PHE A 86 4.74 12.91 -6.37
N GLY A 87 5.07 14.14 -6.76
CA GLY A 87 6.45 14.51 -7.10
C GLY A 87 7.42 14.36 -5.93
N LYS A 88 7.00 14.75 -4.71
CA LYS A 88 7.79 14.52 -3.48
C LYS A 88 7.85 13.05 -3.10
N TYR A 89 6.71 12.35 -3.20
CA TYR A 89 6.62 10.93 -2.90
C TYR A 89 7.57 10.11 -3.78
N GLN A 90 7.60 10.37 -5.10
CA GLN A 90 8.52 9.73 -6.02
C GLN A 90 9.99 9.94 -5.63
N ARG A 91 10.38 11.15 -5.23
CA ARG A 91 11.76 11.42 -4.79
C ARG A 91 12.12 10.62 -3.53
N ILE A 92 11.20 10.54 -2.57
CA ILE A 92 11.38 9.74 -1.34
C ILE A 92 11.53 8.26 -1.68
N LEU A 93 10.69 7.73 -2.58
CA LEU A 93 10.77 6.35 -3.02
C LEU A 93 12.10 6.05 -3.71
N THR A 94 12.53 6.89 -4.64
CA THR A 94 13.82 6.72 -5.34
C THR A 94 15.00 6.74 -4.35
N ASP A 95 15.01 7.66 -3.38
CA ASP A 95 16.05 7.71 -2.36
C ASP A 95 16.06 6.44 -1.49
N ARG A 96 14.91 5.96 -1.02
CA ARG A 96 14.82 4.73 -0.22
C ARG A 96 15.26 3.50 -0.99
N MET A 97 14.76 3.34 -2.22
CA MET A 97 15.12 2.20 -3.08
C MET A 97 16.62 2.15 -3.41
N SER A 98 17.32 3.28 -3.32
CA SER A 98 18.78 3.32 -3.49
C SER A 98 19.56 2.82 -2.26
N LYS A 99 18.94 2.81 -1.08
CA LYS A 99 19.57 2.51 0.22
C LYS A 99 19.22 1.12 0.73
N GLU A 100 18.04 0.62 0.40
CA GLU A 100 17.51 -0.64 0.92
C GLU A 100 16.71 -1.41 -0.13
N GLU A 101 16.63 -2.73 0.07
CA GLU A 101 15.80 -3.59 -0.76
C GLU A 101 14.34 -3.54 -0.29
N THR A 102 13.53 -2.73 -0.98
CA THR A 102 12.11 -2.56 -0.69
C THR A 102 11.25 -3.65 -1.34
N LYS A 103 10.30 -4.22 -0.59
CA LYS A 103 9.46 -5.34 -1.05
C LYS A 103 8.00 -5.18 -0.62
N PHE A 104 7.09 -5.68 -1.44
CA PHE A 104 5.72 -5.98 -1.06
C PHE A 104 5.65 -7.38 -0.47
N ILE A 105 4.90 -7.53 0.62
CA ILE A 105 4.64 -8.82 1.26
C ILE A 105 3.20 -9.20 0.93
N ASN A 106 3.01 -10.34 0.29
CA ASN A 106 1.70 -10.84 -0.11
C ASN A 106 1.38 -12.13 0.63
N VAL A 107 0.23 -12.17 1.29
CA VAL A 107 -0.30 -13.39 1.91
C VAL A 107 -1.26 -14.05 0.93
N THR A 108 -0.93 -15.26 0.47
CA THR A 108 -1.78 -16.05 -0.42
C THR A 108 -2.40 -17.20 0.35
N VAL A 109 -3.72 -17.33 0.29
CA VAL A 109 -4.47 -18.41 0.95
C VAL A 109 -5.30 -19.18 -0.07
N SER A 110 -5.29 -20.51 0.05
CA SER A 110 -6.18 -21.41 -0.67
C SER A 110 -7.10 -22.10 0.32
N LEU A 111 -8.39 -22.09 0.00
CA LEU A 111 -9.48 -22.53 0.88
C LEU A 111 -10.34 -23.56 0.16
N ILE A 112 -10.79 -24.58 0.89
CA ILE A 112 -11.82 -25.52 0.45
C ILE A 112 -13.01 -25.40 1.40
N ARG A 113 -14.21 -25.25 0.84
CA ARG A 113 -15.45 -25.21 1.63
C ARG A 113 -15.70 -26.57 2.28
N ARG A 114 -16.00 -26.57 3.58
CA ARG A 114 -16.47 -27.76 4.29
C ARG A 114 -17.90 -28.07 3.86
N GLY A 115 -18.16 -29.35 3.60
CA GLY A 115 -19.50 -29.85 3.24
C GLY A 115 -20.48 -29.77 4.39
#